data_AF-A0A7Y4VZ38-F1
#
_entry.id   AF-A0A7Y4VZ38-F1
#
_cell.length_a   1.000
_cell.length_b   1.000
_cell.length_c   1.000
_cell.angle_alpha   90.00
_cell.angle_beta   90.00
_cell.angle_gamma   90.00
#
_symmetry.space_group_name_H-M   'P 1'
#
loop_
_entity.id
_entity.type
_entity.pdbx_description
1 polymer ?
#
loop_
_entity_poly.entity_id
_entity_poly.type
_entity_poly.pdbx_seq_one_letter_code
_entity_poly.pdbx_strand_id
1 'polypeptide(L)'
;MIKENFIASSVAESHKTHRKAAFYAILGDLLFIILPLVVISIVDVSVGRSLFALIESPELSFGSAVLFGQTIIKVVSGFAHTKPSGAEQPVFIIALIIVFGLVPSLVVLALLLSVTPIPHGLQLVQACIFALGIIVFLLFGVNGHALSLRYGGRQLERHSHTDPLP
;
A
#
# COMPACT_ATOMS: atom_id res chain seq x y z
N MET A 1 26.52 27.39 17.02
CA MET A 1 25.96 26.77 18.25
C MET A 1 24.44 26.93 18.41
N ILE A 2 23.85 28.11 18.69
CA ILE A 2 22.37 28.22 18.88
C ILE A 2 21.58 27.98 17.58
N LYS A 3 22.09 28.48 16.44
CA LYS A 3 21.46 28.33 15.12
C LYS A 3 21.44 26.87 14.62
N GLU A 4 22.46 26.08 14.97
CA GLU A 4 22.56 24.65 14.60
C GLU A 4 21.58 23.79 15.40
N ASN A 5 21.39 24.07 16.69
CA ASN A 5 20.39 23.36 17.50
C ASN A 5 18.95 23.67 17.07
N PHE A 6 18.67 24.90 16.61
CA PHE A 6 17.36 25.30 16.10
C PHE A 6 17.04 24.68 14.73
N ILE A 7 18.05 24.56 13.85
CA ILE A 7 17.90 23.85 12.56
C ILE A 7 17.77 22.34 12.78
N ALA A 8 18.53 21.76 13.71
CA ALA A 8 18.40 20.34 14.05
C ALA A 8 17.02 20.01 14.65
N SER A 9 16.45 20.89 15.49
CA SER A 9 15.11 20.70 16.05
C SER A 9 14.01 20.89 15.00
N SER A 10 14.10 21.88 14.12
CA SER A 10 13.10 22.12 13.06
C SER A 10 13.10 21.03 11.98
N VAL A 11 14.27 20.50 11.63
CA VAL A 11 14.41 19.36 10.70
C VAL A 11 13.88 18.07 11.32
N ALA A 12 14.15 17.82 12.62
CA ALA A 12 13.62 16.65 13.32
C ALA A 12 12.09 16.70 13.50
N GLU A 13 11.53 17.90 13.71
CA GLU A 13 10.10 18.11 13.86
C GLU A 13 9.36 18.00 12.51
N SER A 14 9.94 18.56 11.44
CA SER A 14 9.47 18.37 10.06
C SER A 14 9.48 16.88 9.67
N HIS A 15 10.56 16.14 9.95
CA HIS A 15 10.64 14.70 9.71
C HIS A 15 9.56 13.89 10.44
N LYS A 16 9.22 14.26 11.69
CA LYS A 16 8.16 13.61 12.46
C LYS A 16 6.77 13.88 11.87
N THR A 17 6.50 15.11 11.45
CA THR A 17 5.20 15.50 10.88
C THR A 17 4.97 14.85 9.51
N HIS A 18 6.01 14.81 8.66
CA HIS A 18 5.96 14.12 7.36
C HIS A 18 5.70 12.61 7.50
N ARG A 19 6.31 11.96 8.51
CA ARG A 19 6.05 10.53 8.79
C ARG A 19 4.62 10.27 9.25
N LYS A 20 4.06 11.17 10.06
CA LYS A 20 2.66 11.06 10.51
C LYS A 20 1.69 11.21 9.34
N ALA A 21 1.88 12.19 8.47
CA ALA A 21 1.03 12.38 7.29
C ALA A 21 1.05 11.15 6.36
N ALA A 22 2.24 10.60 6.09
CA ALA A 22 2.38 9.36 5.33
C ALA A 22 1.68 8.16 6.00
N PHE A 23 1.79 8.06 7.32
CA PHE A 23 1.10 7.01 8.08
C PHE A 23 -0.42 7.14 7.97
N TYR A 24 -0.97 8.35 8.12
CA TYR A 24 -2.41 8.58 7.97
C TYR A 24 -2.92 8.33 6.54
N ALA A 25 -2.12 8.65 5.52
CA ALA A 25 -2.47 8.33 4.13
C ALA A 25 -2.52 6.82 3.89
N ILE A 26 -1.51 6.07 4.35
CA ILE A 26 -1.50 4.60 4.27
C ILE A 26 -2.65 3.99 5.07
N LEU A 27 -2.96 4.55 6.23
CA LEU A 27 -4.06 4.12 7.07
C LEU A 27 -5.41 4.36 6.38
N GLY A 28 -5.59 5.51 5.72
CA GLY A 28 -6.79 5.83 4.94
C GLY A 28 -7.00 4.84 3.78
N ASP A 29 -5.94 4.53 3.03
CA ASP A 29 -6.00 3.53 1.96
C ASP A 29 -6.35 2.15 2.52
N LEU A 30 -5.72 1.75 3.63
CA LEU A 30 -6.01 0.46 4.26
C LEU A 30 -7.45 0.39 4.78
N LEU A 31 -7.97 1.47 5.37
CA LEU A 31 -9.37 1.56 5.79
C LEU A 31 -10.31 1.39 4.61
N PHE A 32 -10.02 2.01 3.46
CA PHE A 32 -10.84 1.88 2.26
C PHE A 32 -10.86 0.44 1.72
N ILE A 33 -9.73 -0.27 1.79
CA ILE A 33 -9.62 -1.67 1.37
C ILE A 33 -10.34 -2.60 2.35
N ILE A 34 -10.25 -2.33 3.65
CA ILE A 34 -10.86 -3.13 4.72
C ILE A 34 -12.36 -2.86 4.83
N LEU A 35 -12.84 -1.67 4.48
CA LEU A 35 -14.25 -1.28 4.59
C LEU A 35 -15.21 -2.28 3.93
N PRO A 36 -15.05 -2.70 2.66
CA PRO A 36 -15.93 -3.70 2.05
C PRO A 36 -15.88 -5.06 2.77
N LEU A 37 -14.72 -5.46 3.31
CA LEU A 37 -14.60 -6.69 4.12
C LEU A 37 -15.38 -6.57 5.44
N VAL A 38 -15.31 -5.42 6.10
CA VAL A 38 -16.05 -5.15 7.34
C VAL A 38 -17.55 -5.14 7.08
N VAL A 39 -17.99 -4.49 6.01
CA VAL A 39 -19.41 -4.46 5.63
C VAL A 39 -19.94 -5.88 5.43
N ILE A 40 -19.20 -6.71 4.68
CA ILE A 40 -19.61 -8.10 4.42
C ILE A 40 -19.54 -8.95 5.70
N SER A 41 -18.55 -8.71 6.57
CA SER A 41 -18.48 -9.36 7.89
C SER A 41 -19.71 -9.08 8.75
N ILE A 42 -20.18 -7.82 8.76
CA ILE A 42 -21.38 -7.43 9.51
C ILE A 42 -22.61 -8.13 8.95
N VAL A 43 -22.75 -8.18 7.62
CA VAL A 43 -23.85 -8.88 6.96
C VAL A 43 -23.83 -10.37 7.31
N ASP A 44 -22.69 -11.04 7.19
CA ASP A 44 -22.57 -12.47 7.50
C ASP A 44 -22.90 -12.79 8.97
N VAL A 45 -22.37 -12.00 9.91
CA VAL A 45 -22.70 -12.15 11.34
C VAL A 45 -24.18 -11.89 11.59
N SER A 46 -24.79 -10.93 10.90
CA SER A 46 -26.22 -10.62 11.06
C SER A 46 -27.14 -11.75 10.57
N VAL A 47 -26.67 -12.56 9.62
CA VAL A 47 -27.39 -13.75 9.10
C VAL A 47 -27.04 -15.01 9.92
N GLY A 48 -26.23 -14.89 10.98
CA GLY A 48 -25.86 -15.98 11.88
C GLY A 48 -24.69 -16.84 11.39
N ARG A 49 -23.94 -16.37 10.38
CA ARG A 49 -22.69 -17.03 9.94
C ARG A 49 -21.53 -16.62 10.86
N SER A 50 -20.58 -17.53 11.03
CA SER A 50 -19.38 -17.26 11.84
C SER A 50 -18.43 -16.32 11.12
N LEU A 51 -17.54 -15.61 11.85
CA LEU A 51 -16.49 -14.78 11.25
C LEU A 51 -15.53 -15.57 10.34
N PHE A 52 -15.47 -16.90 10.49
CA PHE A 52 -14.72 -17.76 9.59
C PHE A 52 -15.33 -17.82 8.18
N ALA A 53 -16.61 -17.47 8.02
CA ALA A 53 -17.24 -17.38 6.72
C ALA A 53 -16.50 -16.41 5.78
N LEU A 54 -15.87 -15.35 6.32
CA LEU A 54 -15.05 -14.44 5.51
C LEU A 54 -13.83 -15.09 4.87
N ILE A 55 -13.28 -16.12 5.51
CA ILE A 55 -12.13 -16.86 4.98
C ILE A 55 -12.58 -17.80 3.86
N GLU A 56 -13.83 -18.26 3.93
CA GLU A 56 -14.46 -19.07 2.90
C GLU A 56 -14.97 -18.23 1.73
N SER A 57 -15.13 -16.93 1.94
CA SER A 57 -15.77 -16.03 1.01
C SER A 57 -14.74 -15.46 0.00
N PRO A 58 -15.09 -15.32 -1.30
CA PRO A 58 -14.18 -14.83 -2.35
C PRO A 58 -13.64 -13.40 -2.11
N GLU A 59 -14.29 -12.65 -1.23
CA GLU A 59 -14.01 -11.27 -0.86
C GLU A 59 -12.58 -11.09 -0.34
N LEU A 60 -12.02 -12.10 0.32
CA LEU A 60 -10.68 -12.04 0.87
C LEU A 60 -9.63 -12.07 -0.27
N SER A 61 -9.87 -12.84 -1.34
CA SER A 61 -9.02 -12.81 -2.55
C SER A 61 -9.22 -11.50 -3.34
N PHE A 62 -10.44 -10.95 -3.35
CA PHE A 62 -10.68 -9.62 -3.88
C PHE A 62 -9.89 -8.54 -3.11
N GLY A 63 -9.94 -8.56 -1.78
CA GLY A 63 -9.17 -7.66 -0.92
C GLY A 63 -7.66 -7.77 -1.17
N SER A 64 -7.16 -8.98 -1.41
CA SER A 64 -5.75 -9.23 -1.79
C SER A 64 -5.40 -8.53 -3.10
N ALA A 65 -6.24 -8.67 -4.13
CA ALA A 65 -6.04 -8.02 -5.41
C ALA A 65 -6.00 -6.49 -5.27
N VAL A 66 -6.88 -5.91 -4.44
CA VAL A 66 -6.87 -4.47 -4.16
C VAL A 66 -5.58 -4.05 -3.43
N LEU A 67 -5.11 -4.80 -2.43
CA LEU A 67 -3.84 -4.52 -1.73
C LEU A 67 -2.65 -4.47 -2.70
N PHE A 68 -2.54 -5.46 -3.60
CA PHE A 68 -1.48 -5.48 -4.60
C PHE A 68 -1.63 -4.33 -5.61
N GLY A 69 -2.84 -4.04 -6.08
CA GLY A 69 -3.10 -2.90 -6.96
C GLY A 69 -2.68 -1.56 -6.35
N GLN A 70 -3.04 -1.32 -5.08
CA GLN A 70 -2.65 -0.10 -4.35
C GLN A 70 -1.14 -0.03 -4.11
N THR A 71 -0.50 -1.17 -3.86
CA THR A 71 0.97 -1.25 -3.75
C THR A 71 1.64 -0.82 -5.05
N ILE A 72 1.15 -1.29 -6.20
CA ILE A 72 1.67 -0.92 -7.53
C ILE A 72 1.56 0.60 -7.74
N ILE A 73 0.41 1.21 -7.46
CA ILE A 73 0.20 2.67 -7.60
C ILE A 73 1.22 3.45 -6.76
N LYS A 74 1.48 3.03 -5.51
CA LYS A 74 2.45 3.68 -4.63
C LYS A 74 3.88 3.53 -5.13
N VAL A 75 4.26 2.35 -5.63
CA VAL A 75 5.57 2.13 -6.25
C VAL A 75 5.73 3.06 -7.45
N VAL A 76 4.81 3.03 -8.41
CA VAL A 76 4.84 3.90 -9.59
C VAL A 76 4.99 5.38 -9.18
N SER A 77 4.17 5.85 -8.23
CA SER A 77 4.17 7.25 -7.79
C SER A 77 5.47 7.66 -7.10
N GLY A 78 6.07 6.75 -6.31
CA GLY A 78 7.35 6.98 -5.65
C GLY A 78 8.51 7.14 -6.64
N PHE A 79 8.51 6.37 -7.72
CA PHE A 79 9.56 6.39 -8.72
C PHE A 79 9.34 7.41 -9.86
N ALA A 80 8.12 7.84 -10.13
CA ALA A 80 7.80 8.85 -11.16
C ALA A 80 8.56 10.18 -10.98
N HIS A 81 9.01 10.48 -9.76
CA HIS A 81 9.75 11.69 -9.42
C HIS A 81 11.28 11.52 -9.40
N THR A 82 11.78 10.31 -9.68
CA THR A 82 13.23 10.01 -9.72
C THR A 82 13.80 10.21 -11.13
N LYS A 83 15.05 10.69 -11.23
CA LYS A 83 15.71 10.96 -12.53
C LYS A 83 15.73 9.70 -13.41
N PRO A 84 15.71 9.82 -14.75
CA PRO A 84 15.52 8.71 -15.69
C PRO A 84 16.60 7.60 -15.64
N SER A 85 17.72 7.82 -14.97
CA SER A 85 18.86 6.87 -14.91
C SER A 85 18.59 5.58 -14.11
N GLY A 86 17.38 5.36 -13.57
CA GLY A 86 17.03 4.19 -12.75
C GLY A 86 15.65 3.59 -13.01
N ALA A 87 15.03 3.89 -14.17
CA ALA A 87 13.65 3.51 -14.48
C ALA A 87 13.41 1.98 -14.60
N GLU A 88 14.45 1.17 -14.72
CA GLU A 88 14.33 -0.28 -14.92
C GLU A 88 14.01 -1.04 -13.61
N GLN A 89 14.51 -0.54 -12.47
CA GLN A 89 14.27 -1.14 -11.15
C GLN A 89 12.79 -1.16 -10.73
N PRO A 90 12.03 -0.03 -10.82
CA PRO A 90 10.61 -0.05 -10.46
C PRO A 90 9.77 -0.91 -11.39
N VAL A 91 10.09 -0.97 -12.68
CA VAL A 91 9.38 -1.83 -13.64
C VAL A 91 9.52 -3.29 -13.24
N PHE A 92 10.73 -3.73 -12.86
CA PHE A 92 10.96 -5.09 -12.38
C PHE A 92 10.18 -5.40 -11.09
N ILE A 93 10.18 -4.47 -10.12
CA ILE A 93 9.43 -4.63 -8.86
C ILE A 93 7.92 -4.73 -9.12
N ILE A 94 7.39 -3.87 -9.99
CA ILE A 94 5.96 -3.88 -10.37
C ILE A 94 5.61 -5.21 -11.04
N ALA A 95 6.44 -5.68 -11.98
CA ALA A 95 6.24 -6.98 -12.63
C ALA A 95 6.22 -8.13 -11.60
N LEU A 96 7.11 -8.10 -10.61
CA LEU A 96 7.13 -9.09 -9.53
C LEU A 96 5.83 -9.08 -8.71
N ILE A 97 5.34 -7.89 -8.33
CA ILE A 97 4.08 -7.75 -7.58
C ILE A 97 2.90 -8.24 -8.41
N ILE A 98 2.88 -7.98 -9.72
CA ILE A 98 1.82 -8.43 -10.61
C ILE A 98 1.83 -9.96 -10.72
N VAL A 99 2.97 -10.55 -11.07
CA VAL A 99 3.08 -11.98 -11.37
C VAL A 99 2.90 -12.85 -10.13
N PHE A 100 3.44 -12.44 -8.97
CA PHE A 100 3.41 -13.24 -7.75
C PHE A 100 2.34 -12.83 -6.74
N GLY A 101 1.72 -11.66 -6.90
CA GLY A 101 0.68 -11.17 -6.01
C GLY A 101 -0.67 -11.02 -6.69
N LEU A 102 -0.75 -10.09 -7.65
CA LEU A 102 -2.01 -9.71 -8.27
C LEU A 102 -2.64 -10.85 -9.09
N VAL A 103 -1.87 -11.46 -9.99
CA VAL A 103 -2.36 -12.55 -10.84
C VAL A 103 -2.82 -13.74 -10.00
N PRO A 104 -2.06 -14.27 -9.03
CA PRO A 104 -2.53 -15.34 -8.14
C PRO A 104 -3.80 -14.96 -7.37
N SER A 105 -3.92 -13.73 -6.89
CA SER A 105 -5.14 -13.24 -6.22
C SER A 105 -6.36 -13.28 -7.13
N LEU A 106 -6.21 -12.87 -8.40
CA LEU A 106 -7.31 -12.89 -9.37
C LEU A 106 -7.65 -14.31 -9.81
N VAL A 107 -6.67 -15.19 -9.95
CA VAL A 107 -6.88 -16.61 -10.29
C VAL A 107 -7.65 -17.30 -9.16
N VAL A 108 -7.22 -17.12 -7.90
CA VAL A 108 -7.91 -17.71 -6.73
C VAL A 108 -9.32 -17.16 -6.61
N LEU A 109 -9.52 -15.85 -6.81
CA LEU A 109 -10.84 -15.23 -6.84
C LEU A 109 -11.74 -15.87 -7.91
N ALA A 110 -11.24 -16.01 -9.14
CA ALA A 110 -11.98 -16.62 -10.24
C ALA A 110 -12.33 -18.08 -9.95
N LEU A 111 -11.41 -18.85 -9.36
CA LEU A 111 -11.65 -20.23 -8.97
C LEU A 111 -12.71 -20.35 -7.87
N LEU A 112 -12.68 -19.48 -6.85
CA LEU A 112 -13.68 -19.45 -5.79
C LEU A 112 -15.09 -19.12 -6.30
N LEU A 113 -15.17 -18.26 -7.32
CA LEU A 113 -16.45 -17.94 -7.97
C LEU A 113 -16.92 -19.02 -8.94
N SER A 114 -16.04 -19.91 -9.41
CA SER A 114 -16.35 -20.91 -10.44
C SER A 114 -16.62 -22.32 -9.90
N VAL A 115 -16.09 -22.67 -8.72
CA VAL A 115 -16.15 -24.03 -8.18
C VAL A 115 -17.02 -24.09 -6.92
N THR A 116 -18.04 -24.94 -6.95
CA THR A 116 -18.86 -25.31 -5.79
C THR A 116 -18.97 -26.83 -5.68
N PRO A 117 -18.66 -27.46 -4.52
CA PRO A 117 -18.24 -26.83 -3.26
C PRO A 117 -16.78 -26.33 -3.29
N ILE A 118 -16.50 -25.28 -2.53
CA ILE A 118 -15.18 -24.67 -2.46
C ILE A 118 -14.21 -25.63 -1.73
N PRO A 119 -13.08 -26.02 -2.34
CA PRO A 119 -12.09 -26.86 -1.66
C PRO A 119 -11.34 -26.07 -0.58
N HIS A 120 -11.15 -26.68 0.60
CA HIS A 120 -10.43 -26.07 1.73
C HIS A 120 -9.01 -25.60 1.39
N GLY A 121 -8.32 -26.29 0.46
CA GLY A 121 -7.00 -25.87 0.00
C GLY A 121 -7.02 -24.49 -0.66
N LEU A 122 -8.08 -24.15 -1.38
CA LEU A 122 -8.21 -22.86 -2.06
C LEU A 122 -8.49 -21.72 -1.05
N GLN A 123 -9.24 -22.01 0.01
CA GLN A 123 -9.47 -21.08 1.13
C GLN A 123 -8.15 -20.76 1.86
N LEU A 124 -7.30 -21.77 2.09
CA LEU A 124 -6.00 -21.57 2.71
C LEU A 124 -5.07 -20.73 1.83
N VAL A 125 -5.02 -21.00 0.52
CA VAL A 125 -4.22 -20.22 -0.43
C VAL A 125 -4.70 -18.76 -0.47
N GLN A 126 -6.01 -18.52 -0.50
CA GLN A 126 -6.59 -17.18 -0.42
C GLN A 126 -6.09 -16.42 0.83
N ALA A 127 -6.18 -17.04 2.00
CA ALA A 127 -5.75 -16.42 3.26
C ALA A 127 -4.24 -16.13 3.27
N CYS A 128 -3.42 -17.05 2.76
CA CYS A 128 -1.97 -16.86 2.65
C CYS A 128 -1.61 -15.69 1.71
N ILE A 129 -2.27 -15.59 0.55
CA ILE A 129 -2.05 -14.52 -0.42
C ILE A 129 -2.45 -13.16 0.17
N PHE A 130 -3.54 -13.11 0.93
CA PHE A 130 -3.96 -11.87 1.61
C PHE A 130 -2.98 -11.42 2.68
N ALA A 131 -2.53 -12.33 3.53
CA ALA A 131 -1.50 -12.03 4.53
C ALA A 131 -0.22 -11.52 3.86
N LEU A 132 0.20 -12.15 2.76
CA LEU A 132 1.32 -11.69 1.95
C LEU A 132 1.06 -10.30 1.36
N GLY A 133 -0.15 -10.04 0.86
CA GLY A 133 -0.58 -8.74 0.33
C GLY A 133 -0.47 -7.62 1.37
N ILE A 134 -0.87 -7.88 2.62
CA ILE A 134 -0.71 -6.91 3.73
C ILE A 134 0.77 -6.62 3.96
N ILE A 135 1.62 -7.65 4.03
CA ILE A 135 3.06 -7.49 4.26
C ILE A 135 3.68 -6.65 3.14
N VAL A 136 3.39 -6.98 1.88
CA VAL A 136 3.88 -6.26 0.70
C VAL A 136 3.38 -4.81 0.70
N PHE A 137 2.10 -4.59 0.98
CA PHE A 137 1.52 -3.25 1.07
C PHE A 137 2.19 -2.39 2.15
N LEU A 138 2.48 -2.96 3.32
CA LEU A 138 3.17 -2.24 4.39
C LEU A 138 4.64 -1.94 4.02
N LEU A 139 5.37 -2.93 3.49
CA LEU A 139 6.77 -2.77 3.10
C LEU A 139 6.94 -1.69 2.02
N PHE A 140 6.13 -1.73 0.97
CA PHE A 140 6.23 -0.76 -0.13
C PHE A 140 5.49 0.55 0.17
N GLY A 141 4.44 0.52 0.99
CA GLY A 141 3.68 1.70 1.40
C GLY A 141 4.52 2.69 2.21
N VAL A 142 5.32 2.20 3.16
CA VAL A 142 6.22 3.05 3.97
C VAL A 142 7.35 3.65 3.12
N ASN A 143 7.88 2.89 2.16
CA ASN A 143 8.99 3.33 1.32
C ASN A 143 8.57 4.34 0.22
N GLY A 144 7.39 4.16 -0.39
CA GLY A 144 6.90 5.06 -1.45
C GLY A 144 6.64 6.49 -0.98
N HIS A 145 6.09 6.67 0.22
CA HIS A 145 5.84 8.00 0.79
C HIS A 145 7.09 8.69 1.32
N ALA A 146 8.02 7.94 1.92
CA ALA A 146 9.30 8.49 2.37
C ALA A 146 10.10 9.09 1.21
N LEU A 147 9.99 8.51 0.01
CA LEU A 147 10.65 9.01 -1.19
C LEU A 147 9.93 10.24 -1.79
N SER A 148 8.60 10.22 -1.88
CA SER A 148 7.78 11.36 -2.34
C SER A 148 8.02 12.63 -1.51
N LEU A 149 8.06 12.50 -0.17
CA LEU A 149 8.27 13.64 0.73
C LEU A 149 9.71 14.16 0.71
N ARG A 150 10.71 13.28 0.55
CA ARG A 150 12.11 13.69 0.33
C ARG A 150 12.34 14.44 -0.99
N TYR A 151 11.44 14.31 -1.95
CA TYR A 151 11.48 15.07 -3.20
C TYR A 151 10.77 16.42 -3.08
N GLY A 152 9.64 16.50 -2.37
CA GLY A 152 8.95 17.77 -2.10
C GLY A 152 9.84 18.79 -1.35
N GLY A 153 10.60 18.33 -0.36
CA GLY A 153 11.53 19.21 0.39
C GLY A 153 12.67 19.79 -0.46
N ARG A 154 13.23 19.00 -1.39
CA ARG A 154 14.33 19.44 -2.26
C ARG A 154 13.91 20.40 -3.38
N GLN A 155 12.62 20.49 -3.70
CA GLN A 155 12.09 21.48 -4.65
C GLN A 155 11.99 22.87 -4.00
N LEU A 156 11.61 22.94 -2.72
CA LEU A 156 11.52 24.19 -1.96
C LEU A 156 12.90 24.83 -1.74
N GLU A 157 13.93 24.04 -1.39
CA GLU A 157 15.30 24.53 -1.27
C GLU A 157 15.88 25.05 -2.60
N ARG A 158 15.46 24.46 -3.73
CA ARG A 158 15.92 24.93 -5.05
C ARG A 158 15.30 26.25 -5.45
N HIS A 159 14.03 26.47 -5.10
CA HIS A 159 13.35 27.74 -5.37
C HIS A 159 13.80 28.87 -4.45
N SER A 160 14.16 28.59 -3.19
CA SER A 160 14.71 29.62 -2.28
C SER A 160 16.11 30.13 -2.66
N HIS A 161 16.80 29.46 -3.59
CA HIS A 161 18.09 29.90 -4.13
C HIS A 161 17.99 30.64 -5.46
N THR A 162 16.79 30.76 -6.06
CA THR A 162 16.57 31.39 -7.37
C THR A 162 15.85 32.73 -7.32
N ASP A 163 15.47 33.23 -6.14
CA ASP A 163 14.97 34.60 -6.02
C ASP A 163 16.14 35.57 -5.80
N PRO A 164 16.53 36.40 -6.78
CA PRO A 164 17.29 37.59 -6.47
C PRO A 164 16.36 38.51 -5.66
N LEU A 165 16.81 38.85 -4.45
CA LEU A 165 16.15 39.88 -3.64
C LEU A 165 15.97 41.15 -4.49
N PRO A 166 14.78 41.79 -4.48
CA PRO A 166 14.62 43.11 -5.07
C PRO A 166 15.46 44.17 -4.34
#